data_AF-A0A8S9HLR5-F1
#
_entry.id   AF-A0A8S9HLR5-F1
#
_cell.length_a   1.000
_cell.length_b   1.000
_cell.length_c   1.000
_cell.angle_alpha   90.00
_cell.angle_beta   90.00
_cell.angle_gamma   90.00
#
_symmetry.space_group_name_H-M   'P 1'
#
loop_
_entity.id
_entity.type
_entity.pdbx_description
1 polymer ?
#
loop_
_entity_poly.entity_id
_entity_poly.type
_entity_poly.pdbx_seq_one_letter_code
_entity_poly.pdbx_strand_id
1 'polypeptide(L)'
;LATVQQLEFIAEAWSQIMECRRVLKWTYAYEYYLGEDQVEKQAFLKLKQDNAEIPLEKLNYHAENQLNMLLDSDGPSENFNKFRSDLTDSTRITRNHYELLVRDLEDGLSNVVGASTSQGAHNEDDASGSSSIHDD
;
A
#
# COMPACT_ATOMS: atom_id res chain seq x y z
N LEU A 1 -2.78 9.55 -36.00
CA LEU A 1 -2.77 8.07 -35.84
C LEU A 1 -3.32 7.74 -34.46
N ALA A 2 -4.56 7.26 -34.38
CA ALA A 2 -5.27 6.98 -33.12
C ALA A 2 -4.77 5.72 -32.39
N THR A 3 -3.79 5.02 -32.95
CA THR A 3 -3.30 3.71 -32.46
C THR A 3 -2.28 3.83 -31.33
N VAL A 4 -1.51 4.93 -31.26
CA VAL A 4 -0.51 5.12 -30.19
C VAL A 4 -1.20 5.32 -28.83
N GLN A 5 -2.22 6.17 -28.77
CA GLN A 5 -3.00 6.43 -27.55
C GLN A 5 -3.75 5.19 -27.04
N GLN A 6 -4.06 4.23 -27.92
CA GLN A 6 -4.75 3.00 -27.53
C GLN A 6 -3.85 2.03 -26.76
N LEU A 7 -2.52 2.18 -26.81
CA LEU A 7 -1.56 1.28 -26.15
C LEU A 7 -0.79 1.95 -25.00
N GLU A 8 -0.97 3.25 -24.77
CA GLU A 8 -0.31 4.01 -23.69
C GLU A 8 -0.52 3.37 -22.30
N PHE A 9 -1.69 2.80 -22.04
CA PHE A 9 -2.00 2.12 -20.78
C PHE A 9 -1.08 0.93 -20.48
N ILE A 10 -0.56 0.26 -21.52
CA ILE A 10 0.39 -0.84 -21.37
C ILE A 10 1.75 -0.30 -20.91
N ALA A 11 2.23 0.77 -21.56
CA ALA A 11 3.48 1.42 -21.17
C ALA A 11 3.39 1.99 -19.75
N GLU A 12 2.26 2.59 -19.39
CA GLU A 12 2.00 3.09 -18.04
C GLU A 12 2.05 1.97 -16.98
N ALA A 13 1.41 0.83 -17.26
CA ALA A 13 1.44 -0.34 -16.38
C ALA A 13 2.86 -0.86 -16.14
N TRP A 14 3.66 -1.02 -17.20
CA TRP A 14 5.05 -1.46 -17.08
C TRP A 14 5.93 -0.44 -16.35
N SER A 15 5.73 0.86 -16.61
CA SER A 15 6.40 1.92 -15.85
C SER A 15 6.06 1.82 -14.37
N GLN A 16 4.78 1.64 -14.04
CA GLN A 16 4.33 1.48 -12.65
C GLN A 16 4.98 0.25 -11.99
N ILE A 17 5.01 -0.91 -12.66
CA ILE A 17 5.67 -2.12 -12.15
C ILE A 17 7.15 -1.85 -11.82
N MET A 18 7.87 -1.17 -12.73
CA MET A 18 9.29 -0.87 -12.55
C MET A 18 9.54 0.08 -11.38
N GLU A 19 8.72 1.12 -11.23
CA GLU A 19 8.81 2.05 -10.09
C GLU A 19 8.45 1.37 -8.77
N CYS A 20 7.39 0.55 -8.74
CA CYS A 20 7.01 -0.23 -7.56
C CYS A 20 8.14 -1.16 -7.10
N ARG A 21 8.75 -1.91 -8.03
CA ARG A 21 9.91 -2.77 -7.71
C ARG A 21 11.11 -1.97 -7.20
N ARG A 22 11.30 -0.73 -7.68
CA ARG A 22 12.35 0.17 -7.18
C ARG A 22 12.05 0.61 -5.74
N VAL A 23 10.81 0.99 -5.45
CA VAL A 23 10.37 1.35 -4.09
C VAL A 23 10.60 0.19 -3.14
N LEU A 24 10.17 -1.04 -3.46
CA LEU A 24 10.41 -2.22 -2.61
C LEU A 24 11.89 -2.45 -2.32
N LYS A 25 12.78 -2.31 -3.32
CA LYS A 25 14.23 -2.42 -3.09
C LYS A 25 14.71 -1.39 -2.05
N TRP A 26 14.22 -0.16 -2.13
CA TRP A 26 14.56 0.87 -1.16
C TRP A 26 13.89 0.67 0.19
N THR A 27 12.71 0.05 0.27
CA THR A 27 12.07 -0.27 1.55
C THR A 27 12.87 -1.31 2.33
N TYR A 28 13.41 -2.34 1.67
CA TYR A 28 14.31 -3.30 2.32
C TYR A 28 15.61 -2.65 2.79
N ALA A 29 16.16 -1.71 2.01
CA ALA A 29 17.33 -0.94 2.43
C ALA A 29 17.00 -0.05 3.65
N TYR A 30 15.84 0.60 3.65
CA TYR A 30 15.36 1.39 4.78
C TYR A 30 15.18 0.53 6.04
N GLU A 31 14.54 -0.64 5.91
CA GLU A 31 14.35 -1.61 6.99
C GLU A 31 15.68 -2.05 7.61
N TYR A 32 16.69 -2.33 6.79
CA TYR A 32 18.04 -2.71 7.26
C TYR A 32 18.69 -1.66 8.18
N TYR A 33 18.40 -0.38 7.96
CA TYR A 33 18.95 0.72 8.76
C TYR A 33 18.05 1.15 9.92
N LEU A 34 16.87 0.54 10.10
CA LEU A 34 16.08 0.73 11.31
C LEU A 34 16.80 0.10 12.50
N GLY A 35 16.91 0.85 13.61
CA GLY A 35 17.47 0.33 14.86
C GLY A 35 16.66 -0.83 15.41
N GLU A 36 17.31 -1.75 16.13
CA GLU A 36 16.66 -2.92 16.75
C GLU A 36 15.60 -2.52 17.79
N ASP A 37 15.70 -1.31 18.35
CA ASP A 37 14.76 -0.71 19.28
C ASP A 37 13.47 -0.20 18.60
N GLN A 38 13.46 -0.07 17.26
CA GLN A 38 12.33 0.46 16.49
C GLN A 38 11.36 -0.64 16.03
N VAL A 39 11.01 -1.56 16.94
CA VAL A 39 10.19 -2.76 16.65
C VAL A 39 8.83 -2.41 16.04
N GLU A 40 8.15 -1.38 16.55
CA GLU A 40 6.85 -0.96 16.01
C GLU A 40 6.95 -0.49 14.56
N LYS A 41 8.00 0.27 14.22
CA LYS A 41 8.25 0.74 12.86
C LYS A 41 8.60 -0.39 11.91
N GLN A 42 9.37 -1.38 12.37
CA GLN A 42 9.66 -2.59 11.60
C GLN A 42 8.37 -3.37 11.29
N ALA A 43 7.52 -3.60 12.30
CA ALA A 43 6.25 -4.29 12.12
C ALA A 43 5.30 -3.53 11.16
N PHE A 44 5.24 -2.21 11.29
CA PHE A 44 4.43 -1.37 10.41
C PHE A 44 4.95 -1.35 8.98
N LEU A 45 6.27 -1.24 8.78
CA LEU A 45 6.87 -1.28 7.45
C LEU A 45 6.61 -2.63 6.77
N LYS A 46 6.74 -3.74 7.50
CA LYS A 46 6.41 -5.07 7.00
C LYS A 46 4.96 -5.19 6.57
N LEU A 47 4.02 -4.72 7.40
CA LEU A 47 2.60 -4.67 7.03
C LEU A 47 2.37 -3.84 5.76
N LYS A 48 3.09 -2.73 5.58
CA LYS A 48 2.98 -1.89 4.38
C LYS A 48 3.57 -2.57 3.15
N GLN A 49 4.68 -3.30 3.28
CA GLN A 49 5.26 -4.11 2.21
C GLN A 49 4.29 -5.21 1.77
N ASP A 50 3.76 -6.00 2.71
CA ASP A 50 2.79 -7.08 2.44
C ASP A 50 1.55 -6.55 1.67
N ASN A 51 1.04 -5.39 2.09
CA ASN A 51 -0.09 -4.73 1.43
C ASN A 51 0.22 -4.17 0.03
N ALA A 52 1.49 -3.88 -0.27
CA ALA A 52 1.94 -3.34 -1.55
C ALA A 52 2.38 -4.43 -2.54
N GLU A 53 2.84 -5.59 -2.06
CA GLU A 53 3.25 -6.73 -2.90
C GLU A 53 2.06 -7.36 -3.63
N ILE A 54 0.94 -7.61 -2.92
CA ILE A 54 -0.26 -8.21 -3.51
C ILE A 54 -0.78 -7.46 -4.76
N PRO A 55 -1.03 -6.13 -4.73
CA PRO A 55 -1.47 -5.42 -5.91
C PRO A 55 -0.40 -5.37 -7.01
N LEU A 56 0.88 -5.32 -6.66
CA LEU A 56 1.97 -5.37 -7.64
C LEU A 56 2.01 -6.72 -8.39
N GLU A 57 1.87 -7.84 -7.68
CA GLU A 57 1.82 -9.17 -8.29
C GLU A 57 0.64 -9.30 -9.25
N LYS A 58 -0.54 -8.81 -8.85
CA LYS A 58 -1.73 -8.80 -9.71
C LYS A 58 -1.53 -7.94 -10.96
N LEU A 59 -0.95 -6.75 -10.82
CA LEU A 59 -0.62 -5.88 -11.95
C LEU A 59 0.37 -6.56 -12.91
N ASN A 60 1.43 -7.17 -12.36
CA ASN A 60 2.43 -7.90 -13.14
C ASN A 60 1.80 -9.07 -13.91
N TYR A 61 0.92 -9.84 -13.26
CA TYR A 61 0.19 -10.93 -13.89
C TYR A 61 -0.67 -10.45 -15.07
N HIS A 62 -1.42 -9.34 -14.91
CA HIS A 62 -2.20 -8.78 -16.01
C HIS A 62 -1.30 -8.29 -17.15
N ALA A 63 -0.19 -7.61 -16.85
CA ALA A 63 0.74 -7.08 -17.84
C ALA A 63 1.44 -8.18 -18.66
N GLU A 64 1.82 -9.29 -18.02
CA GLU A 64 2.53 -10.40 -18.67
C GLU A 64 1.58 -11.37 -19.37
N ASN A 65 0.58 -11.89 -18.67
CA ASN A 65 -0.16 -13.06 -19.14
C ASN A 65 -1.38 -12.70 -19.99
N GLN A 66 -2.13 -11.66 -19.63
CA GLN A 66 -3.30 -11.27 -20.42
C GLN A 66 -2.91 -10.60 -21.75
N LEU A 67 -1.74 -9.95 -21.79
CA LEU A 67 -1.19 -9.42 -23.03
C LEU A 67 -0.84 -10.54 -24.02
N ASN A 68 -0.18 -11.61 -23.55
CA ASN A 68 0.15 -12.77 -24.39
C ASN A 68 -1.12 -13.43 -24.96
N MET A 69 -2.17 -13.60 -24.14
CA MET A 69 -3.45 -14.15 -24.60
C MET A 69 -4.12 -13.32 -25.71
N LEU A 70 -3.91 -12.00 -25.73
CA LEU A 70 -4.40 -11.11 -26.79
C LEU A 70 -3.61 -11.26 -28.08
N LEU A 71 -2.28 -11.41 -27.97
CA LEU A 71 -1.39 -11.60 -29.12
C LEU A 71 -1.61 -12.94 -29.82
N ASP A 72 -1.95 -13.98 -29.05
CA ASP A 72 -2.15 -15.34 -29.55
C ASP A 72 -3.57 -15.60 -30.11
N SER A 73 -4.46 -14.60 -30.13
CA SER A 73 -5.86 -14.78 -30.57
C SER A 73 -6.08 -14.48 -32.06
N ASP A 74 -6.76 -15.39 -32.78
CA ASP A 74 -7.15 -15.21 -34.18
C ASP A 74 -8.39 -14.30 -34.32
N GLY A 75 -8.20 -12.98 -34.20
CA GLY A 75 -9.20 -11.95 -34.56
C GLY A 75 -9.41 -10.83 -33.52
N PRO A 76 -10.23 -9.80 -33.82
CA PRO A 76 -10.54 -8.73 -32.90
C PRO A 76 -11.24 -9.28 -31.65
N SER A 77 -10.49 -9.35 -30.56
CA SER A 77 -10.95 -9.94 -29.31
C SER A 77 -11.80 -8.93 -28.54
N GLU A 78 -13.06 -9.27 -28.25
CA GLU A 78 -13.91 -8.53 -27.28
C GLU A 78 -13.20 -8.39 -25.91
N ASN A 79 -12.21 -9.24 -25.66
CA ASN A 79 -11.35 -9.21 -24.49
C ASN A 79 -10.35 -8.04 -24.46
N PHE A 80 -10.10 -7.31 -25.56
CA PHE A 80 -9.16 -6.18 -25.53
C PHE A 80 -9.64 -5.04 -24.64
N ASN A 81 -10.93 -4.68 -24.72
CA ASN A 81 -11.49 -3.64 -23.86
C ASN A 81 -11.50 -4.06 -22.39
N LYS A 82 -11.75 -5.35 -22.13
CA LYS A 82 -11.66 -5.93 -20.78
C LYS A 82 -10.22 -5.87 -20.25
N PHE A 83 -9.25 -6.31 -21.04
CA PHE A 83 -7.82 -6.21 -20.70
C PHE A 83 -7.41 -4.76 -20.42
N ARG A 84 -7.81 -3.83 -21.28
CA ARG A 84 -7.53 -2.41 -21.09
C ARG A 84 -8.09 -1.90 -19.77
N SER A 85 -9.34 -2.25 -19.44
CA SER A 85 -9.97 -1.89 -18.17
C SER A 85 -9.21 -2.51 -16.99
N ASP A 86 -9.01 -3.83 -17.02
CA ASP A 86 -8.38 -4.60 -15.94
C ASP A 86 -6.95 -4.13 -15.65
N LEU A 87 -6.16 -3.85 -16.70
CA LEU A 87 -4.79 -3.34 -16.57
C LEU A 87 -4.77 -1.91 -16.03
N THR A 88 -5.66 -1.03 -16.53
CA THR A 88 -5.75 0.36 -16.06
C THR A 88 -6.17 0.42 -14.59
N ASP A 89 -7.19 -0.35 -14.19
CA ASP A 89 -7.65 -0.39 -12.81
C ASP A 89 -6.59 -0.96 -11.87
N SER A 90 -5.91 -2.04 -12.27
CA SER A 90 -4.82 -2.61 -11.46
C SER A 90 -3.63 -1.66 -11.35
N THR A 91 -3.32 -0.91 -12.41
CA THR A 91 -2.27 0.13 -12.40
C THR A 91 -2.62 1.23 -11.40
N ARG A 92 -3.84 1.74 -11.43
CA ARG A 92 -4.33 2.75 -10.47
C ARG A 92 -4.30 2.25 -9.03
N ILE A 93 -4.81 1.04 -8.77
CA ILE A 93 -4.83 0.45 -7.43
C ILE A 93 -3.39 0.32 -6.91
N THR A 94 -2.49 -0.26 -7.71
CA THR A 94 -1.08 -0.43 -7.33
C THR A 94 -0.43 0.91 -7.04
N ARG A 95 -0.65 1.92 -7.89
CA ARG A 95 -0.14 3.27 -7.66
C ARG A 95 -0.55 3.83 -6.31
N ASN A 96 -1.84 3.75 -5.96
CA ASN A 96 -2.34 4.25 -4.68
C ASN A 96 -1.65 3.58 -3.48
N HIS A 97 -1.42 2.27 -3.52
CA HIS A 97 -0.71 1.57 -2.45
C HIS A 97 0.74 2.04 -2.31
N TYR A 98 1.43 2.26 -3.42
CA TYR A 98 2.82 2.72 -3.41
C TYR A 98 2.97 4.20 -3.04
N GLU A 99 2.03 5.06 -3.43
CA GLU A 99 1.99 6.45 -2.98
C GLU A 99 1.83 6.54 -1.45
N LEU A 100 0.97 5.70 -0.87
CA LEU A 100 0.83 5.61 0.59
C LEU A 100 2.11 5.10 1.25
N LEU A 101 2.73 4.06 0.70
CA LEU A 101 3.99 3.51 1.23
C LEU A 101 5.14 4.53 1.16
N VAL A 102 5.29 5.23 0.03
CA VAL A 102 6.32 6.28 -0.11
C VAL A 102 6.08 7.42 0.86
N ARG A 103 4.83 7.88 1.01
CA ARG A 103 4.48 8.91 1.99
C ARG A 103 4.81 8.48 3.42
N ASP A 104 4.52 7.23 3.79
CA ASP A 104 4.86 6.71 5.13
C ASP A 104 6.38 6.69 5.35
N LEU A 105 7.18 6.37 4.33
CA LEU A 105 8.64 6.40 4.39
C LEU A 105 9.19 7.84 4.48
N GLU A 106 8.65 8.77 3.70
CA GLU A 106 9.01 10.20 3.72
C GLU A 106 8.75 10.83 5.09
N ASP A 107 7.69 10.37 5.78
CA ASP A 107 7.32 10.78 7.13
C ASP A 107 8.08 10.00 8.23
N GLY A 108 9.05 9.16 7.87
CA GLY A 108 9.88 8.42 8.83
C GLY A 108 9.10 7.37 9.64
N LEU A 109 7.99 6.88 9.08
CA LEU A 109 7.04 5.94 9.70
C LEU A 109 6.40 6.48 10.99
N SER A 110 6.13 7.80 11.08
CA SER A 110 5.59 8.41 12.31
C SER A 110 4.16 7.95 12.64
N ASN A 111 3.40 7.51 11.63
CA ASN A 111 2.04 6.96 11.76
C ASN A 111 1.94 5.74 12.70
N VAL A 112 3.06 5.11 13.07
CA VAL A 112 3.12 4.05 14.08
C VAL A 112 2.56 4.48 15.43
N VAL A 113 2.76 5.76 15.80
CA VAL A 113 2.39 6.28 17.12
C VAL A 113 0.86 6.47 17.25
N GLY A 114 0.18 6.83 16.16
CA GLY A 114 -1.26 7.11 16.18
C GLY A 114 -2.16 5.89 16.43
N ALA A 115 -1.67 4.68 16.19
CA ALA A 115 -2.42 3.44 16.44
C ALA A 115 -2.28 2.93 17.88
N SER A 116 -1.17 3.25 18.56
CA SER A 116 -0.87 2.76 19.92
C SER A 116 -1.37 3.69 21.03
N THR A 117 -1.55 4.99 20.77
CA THR A 117 -1.89 5.96 21.84
C THR A 117 -3.39 6.08 22.16
N SER A 118 -4.29 5.41 21.41
CA SER A 118 -5.75 5.53 21.63
C SER A 118 -6.35 4.53 22.64
N GLN A 119 -5.54 3.75 23.37
CA GLN A 119 -6.02 2.80 24.39
C GLN A 119 -5.54 3.10 25.84
N GLY A 120 -4.80 4.18 26.07
CA GLY A 120 -4.12 4.42 27.35
C GLY A 120 -4.57 5.66 28.14
N ALA A 121 -5.78 6.18 27.93
CA ALA A 121 -6.25 7.36 28.67
C ALA A 121 -7.71 7.20 29.14
N HIS A 122 -7.91 6.49 30.25
CA HIS A 122 -9.01 6.74 31.18
C HIS A 122 -8.57 6.46 32.62
N ASN A 123 -8.01 7.53 33.20
CA ASN A 123 -8.16 8.05 34.56
C ASN A 123 -7.76 7.17 35.76
N GLU A 124 -6.57 7.45 36.29
CA GLU A 124 -6.37 7.59 37.74
C GLU A 124 -6.81 9.01 38.13
N ASP A 125 -7.77 9.12 39.04
CA ASP A 125 -7.88 10.28 39.94
C ASP A 125 -8.03 9.74 41.36
N ASP A 126 -7.14 10.25 42.21
CA ASP A 126 -6.76 9.75 43.50
C ASP A 126 -7.47 10.54 44.63
N ALA A 127 -7.81 9.82 45.69
CA ALA A 127 -7.91 10.24 47.11
C ALA A 127 -8.82 11.38 47.63
N SER A 128 -9.42 11.03 48.79
CA SER A 128 -9.68 11.86 50.01
C SER A 128 -11.05 12.54 50.23
N GLY A 129 -11.91 11.84 50.97
CA GLY A 129 -12.37 12.21 52.33
C GLY A 129 -13.18 13.50 52.57
N SER A 130 -14.42 13.36 53.06
CA SER A 130 -14.88 14.02 54.31
C SER A 130 -16.22 13.46 54.81
N SER A 131 -16.32 13.39 56.13
CA SER A 131 -17.44 13.01 56.99
C SER A 131 -18.70 13.88 56.80
N SER A 132 -19.88 13.27 57.01
CA SER A 132 -21.10 13.98 57.45
C SER A 132 -22.05 13.02 58.16
N ILE A 133 -22.22 13.28 59.45
CA ILE A 133 -23.22 12.80 60.41
C ILE A 133 -24.66 13.10 59.93
N HIS A 134 -25.60 12.16 60.07
CA HIS A 134 -26.95 12.48 60.57
C HIS A 134 -27.75 11.26 61.05
N ASP A 135 -28.45 11.49 62.15
CA ASP A 135 -29.24 10.61 63.02
C ASP A 135 -30.56 10.09 62.39
N ASP A 136 -30.93 8.84 62.69
CA ASP A 136 -32.14 8.37 63.43
C ASP A 136 -32.28 6.84 63.36
#